data_AF-A0A1J3G6T1-F1
#
_entry.id   AF-A0A1J3G6T1-F1
#
_cell.length_a   1.000
_cell.length_b   1.000
_cell.length_c   1.000
_cell.angle_alpha   90.00
_cell.angle_beta   90.00
_cell.angle_gamma   90.00
#
_symmetry.space_group_name_H-M   'P 1'
#
loop_
_entity.id
_entity.type
_entity.pdbx_description
1 polymer ?
#
loop_
_entity_poly.entity_id
_entity_poly.type
_entity_poly.pdbx_seq_one_letter_code
_entity_poly.pdbx_strand_id
1 'polypeptide(L)'
;CGLLERVENLQLHTPKSTLERLKECFAELDKHGFDVITPISRIEMLLSLKDKQVKRLEELNDEEKKMTEEVNKKEKVEEDLRDIERKILELRSQETELKEKKDASEKEIAKMQLCVSTLDKKIQDVEVEFQMIVSAPW
;
A
#
# COMPACT_ATOMS: atom_id res chain seq x y z
N CYS A 1 -17.26 5.09 57.37
CA CYS A 1 -17.65 4.48 56.09
C CYS A 1 -17.41 2.98 56.15
N GLY A 2 -18.46 2.19 55.93
CA GLY A 2 -18.42 0.72 56.07
C GLY A 2 -17.81 0.02 54.85
N LEU A 3 -17.41 -1.25 54.98
CA LEU A 3 -16.90 -2.04 53.86
C LEU A 3 -17.97 -2.24 52.77
N LEU A 4 -19.24 -2.36 53.14
CA LEU A 4 -20.36 -2.48 52.20
C LEU A 4 -20.54 -1.21 51.35
N GLU A 5 -20.50 -0.04 51.98
CA GLU A 5 -20.55 1.26 51.31
C GLU A 5 -19.41 1.39 50.29
N ARG A 6 -18.23 0.84 50.58
CA ARG A 6 -17.11 0.82 49.63
C ARG A 6 -17.37 -0.09 48.43
N VAL A 7 -18.09 -1.20 48.61
CA VAL A 7 -18.50 -2.11 47.51
C VAL A 7 -19.58 -1.46 46.65
N GLU A 8 -20.54 -0.76 47.26
CA GLU A 8 -21.61 -0.07 46.56
C GLU A 8 -21.09 1.09 45.69
N ASN A 9 -20.01 1.74 46.12
CA ASN A 9 -19.40 2.86 45.41
C ASN A 9 -18.29 2.46 44.41
N LEU A 10 -18.10 1.17 44.13
CA LEU A 10 -17.10 0.70 43.16
C LEU A 10 -17.40 1.24 41.75
N GLN A 11 -16.40 1.87 41.16
CA GLN A 11 -16.46 2.42 39.80
C GLN A 11 -15.81 1.48 38.78
N LEU A 12 -16.17 1.64 37.50
CA LEU A 12 -15.59 0.86 36.39
C LEU A 12 -14.06 0.92 36.38
N HIS A 13 -13.47 2.07 36.68
CA HIS A 13 -12.01 2.26 36.69
C HIS A 13 -11.35 1.93 38.03
N THR A 14 -12.07 1.33 38.98
CA THR A 14 -11.49 0.91 40.25
C THR A 14 -10.33 -0.08 39.98
N PRO A 15 -9.15 0.14 40.58
CA PRO A 15 -8.02 -0.77 40.41
C PRO A 15 -8.35 -2.19 40.92
N LYS A 16 -7.84 -3.21 40.23
CA LYS A 16 -8.00 -4.63 40.64
C LYS A 16 -7.52 -4.86 42.07
N SER A 17 -6.39 -4.25 42.45
CA SER A 17 -5.85 -4.29 43.82
C SER A 17 -6.81 -3.76 44.89
N THR A 18 -7.72 -2.86 44.54
CA THR A 18 -8.74 -2.37 45.47
C THR A 18 -9.84 -3.41 45.70
N LEU A 19 -10.21 -4.16 44.66
CA LEU A 19 -11.15 -5.29 44.77
C LEU A 19 -10.53 -6.44 45.56
N GLU A 20 -9.27 -6.78 45.30
CA GLU A 20 -8.53 -7.83 46.04
C GLU A 20 -8.44 -7.50 47.53
N ARG A 21 -8.06 -6.27 47.87
CA ARG A 21 -8.02 -5.81 49.26
C ARG A 21 -9.39 -5.81 49.93
N LEU A 22 -10.47 -5.46 49.21
CA LEU A 22 -11.82 -5.56 49.75
C LEU A 22 -12.20 -7.02 50.02
N LYS A 23 -11.85 -7.94 49.11
CA LYS A 23 -12.05 -9.38 49.29
C LYS A 23 -11.36 -9.89 50.54
N GLU A 24 -10.10 -9.51 50.76
CA GLU A 24 -9.33 -9.84 51.97
C GLU A 24 -10.00 -9.31 53.23
N CYS A 25 -10.47 -8.05 53.22
CA CYS A 25 -11.18 -7.46 54.36
C CYS A 25 -12.47 -8.23 54.69
N PHE A 26 -13.27 -8.63 53.69
CA PHE A 26 -14.47 -9.43 53.93
C PHE A 26 -14.14 -10.85 54.41
N ALA A 27 -13.10 -11.48 53.86
CA ALA A 27 -12.64 -12.79 54.32
C ALA A 27 -12.19 -12.77 55.79
N GLU A 28 -11.64 -11.65 56.27
CA GLU A 28 -11.32 -11.50 57.69
C GLU A 28 -12.57 -11.39 58.56
N LEU A 29 -13.60 -10.66 58.10
CA LEU A 29 -14.89 -10.60 58.81
C LEU A 29 -15.60 -11.96 58.84
N ASP A 30 -15.51 -12.76 57.78
CA ASP A 30 -16.06 -14.12 57.74
C ASP A 30 -15.53 -14.98 58.90
N LYS A 31 -14.22 -14.89 59.17
CA LYS A 31 -13.57 -15.60 60.29
C LYS A 31 -14.12 -15.20 61.66
N HIS A 32 -14.67 -14.01 61.77
CA HIS A 32 -15.31 -13.51 62.98
C HIS A 32 -16.83 -13.78 63.03
N GLY A 33 -17.38 -14.55 62.09
CA GLY A 33 -18.77 -14.98 62.06
C GLY A 33 -19.74 -14.01 61.38
N PHE A 34 -19.24 -13.03 60.62
CA PHE A 34 -20.08 -12.14 59.82
C PHE A 34 -20.49 -12.82 58.51
N ASP A 35 -21.76 -12.70 58.12
CA ASP A 35 -22.21 -13.14 56.79
C ASP A 35 -21.71 -12.17 55.70
N VAL A 36 -20.74 -12.64 54.93
CA VAL A 36 -20.09 -11.88 53.85
C VAL A 36 -20.21 -12.57 52.48
N ILE A 37 -21.07 -13.59 52.35
CA ILE A 37 -21.19 -14.39 51.12
C ILE A 37 -21.54 -13.49 49.93
N THR A 38 -22.53 -12.61 50.11
CA THR A 38 -23.00 -11.70 49.06
C THR A 38 -21.93 -10.71 48.60
N PRO A 39 -21.28 -9.92 49.50
CA PRO A 39 -20.22 -8.99 49.07
C PRO A 39 -19.00 -9.70 48.47
N ILE A 40 -18.60 -10.87 48.97
CA ILE A 40 -17.50 -11.65 48.38
C ILE A 40 -17.84 -12.08 46.95
N SER A 41 -19.02 -12.69 46.74
CA SER A 41 -19.47 -13.12 45.40
C SER A 41 -19.49 -11.95 44.40
N ARG A 42 -19.99 -10.79 44.82
CA ARG A 42 -19.99 -9.58 43.98
C ARG A 42 -18.58 -9.12 43.62
N ILE A 43 -17.64 -9.15 44.56
CA ILE A 43 -16.24 -8.79 44.29
C ILE A 43 -15.58 -9.80 43.33
N GLU A 44 -15.86 -11.09 43.46
CA GLU A 44 -15.35 -12.13 42.55
C GLU A 44 -15.86 -11.96 41.12
N MET A 45 -17.15 -11.63 40.96
CA MET A 45 -17.72 -11.29 39.65
C MET A 45 -17.01 -10.08 39.04
N LEU A 46 -16.74 -9.03 39.83
CA LEU A 46 -16.04 -7.83 39.37
C LEU A 46 -14.58 -8.12 39.00
N LEU A 47 -13.88 -8.98 39.76
CA LEU A 47 -12.54 -9.45 39.42
C LEU A 47 -12.52 -10.21 38.10
N SER A 48 -13.46 -11.12 37.88
CA SER A 48 -13.60 -11.84 36.61
C SER A 48 -13.86 -10.90 35.43
N LEU A 49 -14.69 -9.86 35.62
CA LEU A 49 -14.90 -8.84 34.60
C LEU A 49 -13.63 -8.03 34.32
N LYS A 50 -12.82 -7.75 35.34
CA LYS A 50 -11.52 -7.08 35.17
C LYS A 50 -10.53 -7.92 34.38
N ASP A 51 -10.44 -9.22 34.64
CA ASP A 51 -9.56 -10.10 33.87
C ASP A 51 -9.99 -10.18 32.41
N LYS A 52 -11.30 -10.25 32.15
CA LYS A 52 -11.87 -10.17 30.79
C LYS A 52 -11.55 -8.83 30.12
N GLN A 53 -11.61 -7.72 30.85
CA GLN A 53 -11.27 -6.40 30.33
C GLN A 53 -9.79 -6.32 29.92
N VAL A 54 -8.87 -6.79 30.78
CA VAL A 54 -7.43 -6.81 30.49
C VAL A 54 -7.15 -7.63 29.23
N LYS A 55 -7.69 -8.85 29.15
CA LYS A 55 -7.52 -9.71 27.97
C LYS A 55 -8.01 -9.03 26.68
N ARG A 56 -9.17 -8.38 26.72
CA ARG A 56 -9.70 -7.66 25.53
C ARG A 56 -8.85 -6.45 25.14
N LEU A 57 -8.21 -5.78 26.10
CA LEU A 57 -7.30 -4.67 25.80
C LEU A 57 -6.00 -5.16 25.18
N GLU A 58 -5.48 -6.30 25.63
CA GLU A 58 -4.33 -6.97 25.00
C GLU A 58 -4.67 -7.38 23.56
N GLU A 59 -5.81 -8.04 23.36
CA GLU A 59 -6.30 -8.42 22.02
C GLU A 59 -6.47 -7.18 21.11
N LEU A 60 -7.03 -6.07 21.63
CA LEU A 60 -7.17 -4.82 20.89
C LEU A 60 -5.81 -4.25 20.47
N ASN A 61 -4.86 -4.15 21.40
CA ASN A 61 -3.53 -3.62 21.13
C ASN A 61 -2.77 -4.46 20.10
N ASP A 62 -2.91 -5.79 20.15
CA ASP A 62 -2.33 -6.69 19.16
C ASP A 62 -2.92 -6.46 17.76
N GLU A 63 -4.23 -6.28 17.66
CA GLU A 63 -4.89 -5.96 16.38
C GLU A 63 -4.53 -4.55 15.86
N GLU A 64 -4.41 -3.55 16.73
CA GLU A 64 -3.94 -2.20 16.36
C GLU A 64 -2.49 -2.24 15.82
N LYS A 65 -1.64 -3.06 16.43
CA LYS A 65 -0.26 -3.26 15.96
C LYS A 65 -0.24 -3.90 14.57
N LYS A 66 -1.00 -5.00 14.36
CA LYS A 66 -1.13 -5.64 13.04
C LYS A 66 -1.66 -4.68 11.99
N MET A 67 -2.67 -3.88 12.32
CA MET A 67 -3.21 -2.85 11.44
C MET A 67 -2.15 -1.85 11.03
N THR A 68 -1.36 -1.36 11.99
CA THR A 68 -0.27 -0.41 11.73
C THR A 68 0.79 -1.02 10.81
N GLU A 69 1.18 -2.28 11.04
CA GLU A 69 2.12 -3.00 10.17
C GLU A 69 1.59 -3.16 8.74
N GLU A 70 0.30 -3.49 8.56
CA GLU A 70 -0.32 -3.60 7.23
C GLU A 70 -0.44 -2.25 6.52
N VAL A 71 -0.74 -1.16 7.24
CA VAL A 71 -0.74 0.21 6.67
C VAL A 71 0.65 0.55 6.14
N ASN A 72 1.71 0.31 6.92
CA ASN A 72 3.09 0.59 6.48
C ASN A 72 3.48 -0.24 5.24
N LYS A 73 3.10 -1.53 5.19
CA LYS A 73 3.34 -2.38 4.00
C LYS A 73 2.60 -1.84 2.78
N LYS A 74 1.33 -1.45 2.96
CA LYS A 74 0.51 -0.86 1.89
C LYS A 74 1.15 0.42 1.35
N GLU A 75 1.57 1.33 2.22
CA GLU A 75 2.22 2.59 1.81
C GLU A 75 3.49 2.32 0.98
N LYS A 76 4.28 1.31 1.35
CA LYS A 76 5.46 0.94 0.58
C LYS A 76 5.11 0.42 -0.81
N VAL A 77 4.09 -0.42 -0.91
CA VAL A 77 3.58 -0.92 -2.20
C VAL A 77 3.04 0.22 -3.06
N GLU A 78 2.32 1.18 -2.48
CA GLU A 78 1.83 2.35 -3.22
C GLU A 78 2.97 3.24 -3.73
N GLU A 79 4.06 3.37 -2.99
CA GLU A 79 5.28 4.06 -3.47
C GLU A 79 5.90 3.34 -4.67
N ASP A 80 6.10 2.03 -4.56
CA ASP A 80 6.69 1.23 -5.63
C ASP A 80 5.81 1.26 -6.90
N LEU A 81 4.47 1.26 -6.75
CA LEU A 81 3.53 1.43 -7.85
C LEU A 81 3.67 2.79 -8.55
N ARG A 82 3.78 3.89 -7.79
CA ARG A 82 3.98 5.23 -8.36
C ARG A 82 5.29 5.34 -9.17
N ASP A 83 6.33 4.67 -8.71
CA ASP A 83 7.61 4.65 -9.44
C ASP A 83 7.53 3.83 -10.73
N ILE A 84 6.81 2.70 -10.71
CA ILE A 84 6.52 1.91 -11.91
C ILE A 84 5.70 2.74 -12.92
N GLU A 85 4.65 3.42 -12.47
CA GLU A 85 3.82 4.29 -13.33
C GLU A 85 4.65 5.38 -13.99
N ARG A 86 5.56 6.02 -13.23
CA ARG A 86 6.49 7.01 -13.78
C ARG A 86 7.39 6.41 -14.86
N LYS A 87 7.92 5.20 -14.64
CA LYS A 87 8.77 4.53 -15.62
C LYS A 87 8.00 4.16 -16.89
N ILE A 88 6.75 3.74 -16.76
CA ILE A 88 5.88 3.46 -17.91
C ILE A 88 5.68 4.73 -18.74
N LEU A 89 5.40 5.87 -18.10
CA LEU A 89 5.24 7.15 -18.82
C LEU A 89 6.52 7.57 -19.56
N GLU A 90 7.68 7.43 -18.92
CA GLU A 90 8.98 7.72 -19.56
C GLU A 90 9.19 6.84 -20.80
N LEU A 91 8.94 5.53 -20.69
CA LEU A 91 9.06 4.59 -21.80
C LEU A 91 8.09 4.90 -22.94
N ARG A 92 6.87 5.34 -22.64
CA ARG A 92 5.89 5.76 -23.66
C ARG A 92 6.32 7.03 -24.40
N SER A 93 6.95 7.98 -23.71
CA SER A 93 7.55 9.15 -24.35
C SER A 93 8.66 8.74 -25.32
N GLN A 94 9.59 7.90 -24.85
CA GLN A 94 10.69 7.38 -25.68
C GLN A 94 10.17 6.59 -26.89
N GLU A 95 9.14 5.76 -26.71
CA GLU A 95 8.49 5.02 -27.81
C GLU A 95 7.96 5.99 -28.89
N THR A 96 7.34 7.10 -28.47
CA THR A 96 6.78 8.10 -29.39
C THR A 96 7.89 8.81 -30.18
N GLU A 97 8.94 9.27 -29.49
CA GLU A 97 10.10 9.90 -30.15
C GLU A 97 10.78 8.97 -31.16
N LEU A 98 10.91 7.68 -30.83
CA LEU A 98 11.51 6.69 -31.73
C LEU A 98 10.65 6.44 -32.97
N LYS A 99 9.32 6.42 -32.82
CA LYS A 99 8.40 6.32 -33.97
C LYS A 99 8.52 7.53 -34.88
N GLU A 100 8.58 8.74 -34.34
CA GLU A 100 8.76 9.96 -35.14
C GLU A 100 10.09 9.96 -35.90
N LYS A 101 11.19 9.56 -35.24
CA LYS A 101 12.51 9.43 -35.89
C LYS A 101 12.50 8.39 -37.00
N LYS A 102 11.81 7.27 -36.78
CA LYS A 102 11.64 6.23 -37.79
C LYS A 102 10.89 6.77 -39.00
N ASP A 103 9.73 7.39 -38.79
CA ASP A 103 8.89 7.94 -39.86
C ASP A 103 9.64 9.02 -40.67
N ALA A 104 10.42 9.88 -39.99
CA ALA A 104 11.26 10.87 -40.65
C ALA A 104 12.34 10.21 -41.52
N SER A 105 12.99 9.15 -41.01
CA SER A 105 14.00 8.41 -41.76
C SER A 105 13.41 7.69 -42.98
N GLU A 106 12.21 7.10 -42.84
CA GLU A 106 11.50 6.46 -43.95
C GLU A 106 11.16 7.46 -45.07
N LYS A 107 10.75 8.69 -44.71
CA LYS A 107 10.50 9.77 -45.69
C LYS A 107 11.76 10.18 -46.44
N GLU A 108 12.89 10.34 -45.74
CA GLU A 108 14.16 10.68 -46.39
C GLU A 108 14.65 9.54 -47.30
N ILE A 109 14.52 8.29 -46.89
CA ILE A 109 14.83 7.13 -47.75
C ILE A 109 13.98 7.15 -49.02
N ALA A 110 12.67 7.36 -48.91
CA ALA A 110 11.78 7.43 -50.07
C ALA A 110 12.17 8.56 -51.04
N LYS A 111 12.57 9.73 -50.50
CA LYS A 111 13.07 10.86 -51.30
C LYS A 111 14.38 10.52 -52.02
N MET A 112 15.32 9.85 -51.34
CA MET A 112 16.57 9.40 -51.95
C MET A 112 16.32 8.37 -53.06
N GLN A 113 15.42 7.41 -52.84
CA GLN A 113 15.03 6.43 -53.85
C GLN A 113 14.46 7.10 -55.10
N LEU A 114 13.58 8.10 -54.95
CA LEU A 114 13.05 8.86 -56.08
C LEU A 114 14.16 9.61 -56.85
N CYS A 115 15.12 10.20 -56.15
CA CYS A 115 16.26 10.88 -56.76
C CYS A 115 17.12 9.90 -57.57
N VAL A 116 17.43 8.73 -57.01
CA VAL A 116 18.18 7.66 -57.69
C VAL A 116 17.46 7.25 -58.97
N SER A 117 16.17 6.93 -58.92
CA SER A 117 15.39 6.55 -60.11
C SER A 117 15.33 7.65 -61.17
N THR A 118 15.29 8.92 -60.74
CA THR A 118 15.30 10.07 -61.66
C THR A 118 16.65 10.21 -62.36
N LEU A 119 17.75 10.03 -61.65
CA LEU A 119 19.10 10.09 -62.21
C LEU A 119 19.36 8.91 -63.15
N ASP A 120 18.93 7.71 -62.77
CA ASP A 120 19.06 6.50 -63.60
C ASP A 120 18.37 6.68 -64.95
N LYS A 121 17.14 7.20 -64.95
CA LYS A 121 16.42 7.53 -66.19
C LYS A 121 17.16 8.57 -67.05
N LYS A 122 17.69 9.63 -66.43
CA LYS A 122 18.46 10.65 -67.16
C LYS A 122 19.73 10.09 -67.78
N ILE A 123 20.40 9.16 -67.09
CA ILE A 123 21.57 8.45 -67.64
C ILE A 123 21.18 7.63 -68.86
N GLN A 124 20.09 6.85 -68.76
CA GLN A 124 19.56 6.08 -69.90
C GLN A 124 19.20 6.99 -71.08
N ASP A 125 18.57 8.14 -70.82
CA ASP A 125 18.23 9.12 -71.86
C ASP A 125 19.49 9.64 -72.59
N VAL A 126 20.56 9.97 -71.84
CA VAL A 126 21.86 10.39 -72.41
C VAL A 126 22.51 9.27 -73.21
N GLU A 127 22.48 8.03 -72.72
CA GLU A 127 23.02 6.87 -73.43
C GLU A 127 22.30 6.65 -74.77
N VAL A 128 20.97 6.79 -74.79
CA VAL A 128 20.18 6.70 -76.02
C VAL A 128 20.52 7.83 -77.00
N GLU A 129 20.63 9.07 -76.52
CA GLU A 129 21.01 10.22 -77.35
C GLU A 129 22.41 10.03 -77.97
N PHE A 130 23.37 9.57 -77.17
CA PHE A 130 24.71 9.26 -77.64
C PHE A 130 24.70 8.21 -78.76
N GLN A 131 23.96 7.12 -78.59
CA GLN A 131 23.85 6.06 -79.61
C GLN A 131 23.19 6.54 -80.90
N MET A 132 22.18 7.41 -80.82
CA MET A 132 21.54 8.01 -81.99
C MET A 132 22.52 8.85 -82.80
N ILE A 133 23.33 9.68 -82.13
CA ILE A 133 24.34 10.54 -82.79
C ILE A 133 25.42 9.69 -83.47
N VAL A 134 25.96 8.69 -82.78
CA VAL A 134 27.02 7.82 -83.33
C VAL A 134 26.53 7.00 -84.52
N SER A 135 25.24 6.65 -84.56
CA SER A 135 24.65 5.82 -85.63
C SER A 135 24.17 6.63 -86.85
N ALA A 136 24.21 7.96 -86.82
CA ALA A 136 23.76 8.80 -87.92
C ALA A 136 24.72 8.70 -89.13
N PRO A 137 24.23 8.74 -90.39
CA PRO A 137 25.09 8.81 -91.57
C PRO A 137 25.92 10.10 -91.58
N TRP A 138 27.19 9.99 -91.99
CA TRP A 138 28.11 11.12 -92.14
C TRP A 138 27.74 12.06 -93.28
#